data_AF-A0A368KEG8-F1
#
_entry.id   AF-A0A368KEG8-F1
#
_cell.length_a   1.000
_cell.length_b   1.000
_cell.length_c   1.000
_cell.angle_alpha   90.00
_cell.angle_beta   90.00
_cell.angle_gamma   90.00
#
_symmetry.space_group_name_H-M   'P 1'
#
loop_
_entity.id
_entity.type
_entity.pdbx_description
1 polymer ?
#
loop_
_entity_poly.entity_id
_entity_poly.type
_entity_poly.pdbx_seq_one_letter_code
_entity_poly.pdbx_strand_id
1 'polypeptide(L)'
;MTLQPVTALAWNPAVGIPLLIVGVIVLALIWLFGQPKKEQGKRRVAPGPHAAGERREPTLGGQDGGPAVDGPFIGDIPPQQGELDVGLREELERLGATLSGEHARPPAPAARPRTPPKLADHVASIIDALRAPSSGEPVPPKDVPPVAKPAPPAASPAAFSPPRSDLGRRPPQLPVERIVTLFVVAREGGRFSGADLVVAAEKAGLEFGDMGIYHRLVDGKRELGPIFSVANMLKPGNFDLARLDALQTPGVSFFMTLPAPLPALDAWDAMLPTAQRLAELLDGQVLDEERNALGRQGIAHIRDQLRGWDRDHEGKEIIFGR
;
A
#
# COMPACT_ATOMS: atom_id res chain seq x y z
N MET A 1 46.76 -54.84 -14.39
CA MET A 1 46.49 -53.62 -15.18
C MET A 1 45.27 -53.86 -16.05
N THR A 2 44.10 -53.43 -15.62
CA THR A 2 42.94 -53.20 -16.51
C THR A 2 42.13 -52.06 -15.90
N LEU A 3 42.23 -50.88 -16.53
CA LEU A 3 41.43 -49.70 -16.24
C LEU A 3 40.02 -49.91 -16.80
N GLN A 4 38.99 -49.75 -15.97
CA GLN A 4 37.59 -49.70 -16.40
C GLN A 4 37.24 -48.26 -16.82
N PRO A 5 36.58 -48.04 -17.97
CA PRO A 5 36.20 -46.71 -18.42
C PRO A 5 34.95 -46.22 -17.69
N VAL A 6 35.07 -45.06 -17.05
CA VAL A 6 33.94 -44.22 -16.63
C VAL A 6 33.34 -43.55 -17.86
N THR A 7 32.04 -43.78 -18.08
CA THR A 7 30.96 -42.83 -18.41
C THR A 7 29.94 -43.49 -19.35
N ALA A 8 29.00 -44.23 -18.79
CA ALA A 8 27.67 -44.35 -19.38
C ALA A 8 26.78 -43.38 -18.60
N LEU A 9 26.62 -42.16 -19.15
CA LEU A 9 25.63 -41.19 -18.65
C LEU A 9 24.25 -41.78 -18.95
N ALA A 10 23.69 -42.49 -17.97
CA ALA A 10 22.34 -43.05 -18.05
C ALA A 10 21.32 -41.90 -18.06
N TRP A 11 20.96 -41.44 -19.24
CA TRP A 11 19.89 -40.47 -19.44
C TRP A 11 18.56 -41.09 -19.01
N ASN A 12 17.91 -40.54 -17.98
CA ASN A 12 16.58 -40.94 -17.59
C ASN A 12 15.54 -40.15 -18.41
N PRO A 13 14.80 -40.78 -19.35
CA PRO A 13 13.81 -40.06 -20.16
C PRO A 13 12.69 -39.45 -19.30
N ALA A 14 12.38 -40.04 -18.15
CA ALA A 14 11.38 -39.51 -17.23
C ALA A 14 11.78 -38.17 -16.58
N VAL A 15 13.08 -37.83 -16.55
CA VAL A 15 13.60 -36.56 -16.02
C VAL A 15 14.02 -35.62 -17.14
N GLY A 16 14.60 -36.16 -18.23
CA GLY A 16 15.05 -35.36 -19.36
C GLY A 16 13.91 -34.73 -20.16
N ILE A 17 12.79 -35.45 -20.34
CA ILE A 17 11.63 -34.93 -21.08
C ILE A 17 10.97 -33.74 -20.38
N PRO A 18 10.63 -33.78 -19.07
CA PRO A 18 10.07 -32.62 -18.40
C PRO A 18 11.07 -31.44 -18.34
N LEU A 19 12.37 -31.69 -18.18
CA LEU A 19 13.38 -30.63 -18.22
C LEU A 19 13.42 -29.92 -19.60
N LEU A 20 13.29 -30.69 -20.68
CA LEU A 20 13.24 -30.15 -22.05
C LEU A 20 11.97 -29.30 -22.26
N ILE A 21 10.82 -29.77 -21.75
CA ILE A 21 9.56 -29.02 -21.82
C ILE A 21 9.68 -27.69 -21.07
N VAL A 22 10.24 -27.70 -19.84
CA VAL A 22 10.51 -26.47 -19.08
C VAL A 22 11.45 -25.55 -19.85
N GLY A 23 12.50 -26.08 -20.46
CA GLY A 23 13.42 -25.32 -21.30
C GLY A 23 12.74 -24.63 -22.49
N VAL A 24 11.85 -25.34 -23.20
CA VAL A 24 11.08 -24.79 -24.32
C VAL A 24 10.10 -23.72 -23.85
N ILE A 25 9.44 -23.92 -22.70
CA ILE A 25 8.53 -22.92 -22.11
C ILE A 25 9.30 -21.64 -21.76
N VAL A 26 10.48 -21.75 -21.14
CA VAL A 26 11.33 -20.60 -20.83
C VAL A 26 11.77 -19.88 -22.12
N LEU A 27 12.16 -20.62 -23.16
CA LEU A 27 12.54 -20.05 -24.44
C LEU A 27 11.36 -19.32 -25.12
N ALA A 28 10.16 -19.91 -25.06
CA ALA A 28 8.94 -19.30 -25.58
C ALA A 28 8.55 -18.03 -24.80
N LEU A 29 8.72 -18.02 -23.47
CA LEU A 29 8.50 -16.83 -22.65
C LEU A 29 9.50 -15.73 -22.95
N ILE A 30 10.78 -16.06 -23.15
CA ILE A 30 11.80 -15.08 -23.57
C ILE A 30 11.48 -14.54 -24.97
N TRP A 31 10.98 -15.37 -25.88
CA TRP A 31 10.57 -14.88 -27.20
C TRP A 31 9.30 -14.01 -27.14
N LEU A 32 8.34 -14.38 -26.29
CA LEU A 32 7.06 -13.67 -26.13
C LEU A 32 7.22 -12.33 -25.39
N PHE A 33 8.09 -12.27 -24.39
CA PHE A 33 8.32 -11.07 -23.56
C PHE A 33 9.61 -10.32 -23.88
N GLY A 34 10.54 -10.92 -24.65
CA GLY A 34 11.81 -10.32 -25.05
C GLY A 34 11.76 -9.58 -26.38
N GLN A 35 10.58 -9.36 -26.97
CA GLN A 35 10.45 -8.41 -28.09
C GLN A 35 10.82 -7.01 -27.60
N PRO A 36 11.93 -6.40 -28.06
CA PRO A 36 12.26 -5.02 -27.70
C PRO A 36 11.16 -4.13 -28.27
N LYS A 37 10.45 -3.43 -27.36
CA LYS A 37 9.42 -2.45 -27.70
C LYS A 37 10.09 -1.36 -28.53
N LYS A 38 9.97 -1.47 -29.86
CA LYS A 38 10.55 -0.51 -30.80
C LYS A 38 10.03 0.88 -30.46
N GLU A 39 11.00 1.76 -30.28
CA GLU A 39 10.87 3.14 -29.91
C GLU A 39 9.76 3.86 -30.69
N GLN A 40 9.00 4.58 -29.90
CA GLN A 40 8.03 5.57 -30.30
C GLN A 40 8.79 6.75 -30.92
N GLY A 41 9.02 6.70 -32.23
CA GLY A 41 9.89 7.68 -32.89
C GLY A 41 9.77 7.72 -34.41
N LYS A 42 8.56 7.86 -34.95
CA LYS A 42 8.38 8.34 -36.34
C LYS A 42 7.38 9.48 -36.39
N ARG A 43 7.96 10.68 -36.38
CA ARG A 43 7.40 11.97 -36.79
C ARG A 43 6.59 11.76 -38.08
N ARG A 44 5.26 11.71 -37.98
CA ARG A 44 4.39 11.87 -39.14
C ARG A 44 4.43 13.34 -39.53
N VAL A 45 5.25 13.65 -40.53
CA VAL A 45 4.98 14.78 -41.42
C VAL A 45 3.81 14.34 -42.29
N ALA A 46 2.67 15.00 -42.15
CA ALA A 46 1.59 14.93 -43.14
C ALA A 46 1.46 16.31 -43.80
N PRO A 47 1.16 16.34 -45.10
CA PRO A 47 1.47 17.44 -45.99
C PRO A 47 0.43 18.56 -45.88
N GLY A 48 0.88 19.80 -46.08
CA GLY A 48 -0.01 20.95 -46.19
C GLY A 48 -0.86 20.88 -47.45
N PRO A 49 -2.13 21.34 -47.39
CA PRO A 49 -2.79 21.90 -48.55
C PRO A 49 -2.42 23.36 -48.70
N HIS A 50 -2.16 23.70 -49.95
CA HIS A 50 -1.89 25.01 -50.51
C HIS A 50 -2.72 26.15 -49.91
N ALA A 51 -2.01 27.27 -49.79
CA ALA A 51 -2.53 28.62 -49.80
C ALA A 51 -3.60 28.82 -50.89
N ALA A 52 -4.76 29.33 -50.48
CA ALA A 52 -5.56 30.30 -51.20
C ALA A 52 -6.68 30.80 -50.28
N GLY A 53 -6.80 32.13 -50.12
CA GLY A 53 -8.04 32.75 -49.67
C GLY A 53 -8.03 33.29 -48.23
N GLU A 54 -7.86 34.62 -48.14
CA GLU A 54 -8.50 35.49 -47.14
C GLU A 54 -8.09 35.35 -45.66
N ARG A 55 -6.90 35.86 -45.36
CA ARG A 55 -6.65 36.50 -44.06
C ARG A 55 -7.38 37.85 -44.04
N ARG A 56 -8.54 37.89 -43.38
CA ARG A 56 -9.26 39.12 -43.01
C ARG A 56 -8.67 39.66 -41.70
N GLU A 57 -8.19 40.89 -41.75
CA GLU A 57 -7.71 41.64 -40.60
C GLU A 57 -8.91 42.10 -39.75
N PRO A 58 -8.90 41.91 -38.42
CA PRO A 58 -9.79 42.67 -37.55
C PRO A 58 -9.19 44.06 -37.33
N THR A 59 -9.61 45.01 -38.16
CA THR A 59 -9.53 46.44 -37.86
C THR A 59 -10.36 46.72 -36.60
N LEU A 60 -9.69 47.06 -35.51
CA LEU A 60 -10.32 47.75 -34.38
C LEU A 60 -9.71 49.15 -34.32
N GLY A 61 -10.40 50.12 -34.92
CA GLY A 61 -10.02 51.51 -34.96
C GLY A 61 -11.11 52.42 -34.39
N GLY A 62 -10.66 53.38 -33.57
CA GLY A 62 -11.30 54.65 -33.20
C GLY A 62 -12.41 54.55 -32.15
N GLN A 63 -12.56 55.46 -31.19
CA GLN A 63 -12.01 56.80 -30.93
C GLN A 63 -12.29 57.06 -29.42
N ASP A 64 -11.44 57.72 -28.62
CA ASP A 64 -11.59 59.16 -28.30
C ASP A 64 -10.54 59.62 -27.26
N GLY A 65 -9.93 60.79 -27.53
CA GLY A 65 -9.73 61.90 -26.55
C GLY A 65 -8.57 61.89 -25.55
N GLY A 66 -7.55 62.73 -25.77
CA GLY A 66 -6.72 63.32 -24.69
C GLY A 66 -5.26 63.63 -25.08
N PRO A 67 -4.74 64.87 -24.86
CA PRO A 67 -3.45 65.29 -25.42
C PRO A 67 -2.24 65.14 -24.46
N ALA A 68 -1.07 64.94 -25.10
CA ALA A 68 0.29 65.39 -24.78
C ALA A 68 0.83 65.30 -23.33
N VAL A 69 1.97 64.60 -23.16
CA VAL A 69 3.08 65.00 -22.27
C VAL A 69 4.41 64.35 -22.70
N ASP A 70 5.46 65.16 -22.61
CA ASP A 70 6.86 65.00 -23.01
C ASP A 70 7.69 63.93 -22.27
N GLY A 71 8.77 63.44 -22.90
CA GLY A 71 10.00 63.03 -22.19
C GLY A 71 10.81 61.86 -22.80
N PRO A 72 12.17 61.89 -22.83
CA PRO A 72 12.99 61.14 -23.79
C PRO A 72 13.80 59.94 -23.20
N PHE A 73 14.51 59.21 -24.09
CA PHE A 73 15.66 58.30 -23.84
C PHE A 73 15.29 56.88 -23.32
N ILE A 74 15.77 55.73 -23.82
CA ILE A 74 17.10 55.19 -24.22
C ILE A 74 16.81 54.02 -25.21
N GLY A 75 17.37 53.94 -26.43
CA GLY A 75 18.70 53.36 -26.72
C GLY A 75 18.63 51.84 -26.95
N ASP A 76 18.68 51.41 -28.22
CA ASP A 76 18.72 50.00 -28.68
C ASP A 76 19.82 49.16 -28.01
N ILE A 77 19.46 47.99 -27.48
CA ILE A 77 20.40 46.90 -27.15
C ILE A 77 19.78 45.58 -27.64
N PRO A 78 20.38 44.87 -28.63
CA PRO A 78 19.95 43.52 -28.96
C PRO A 78 20.43 42.50 -27.91
N PRO A 79 19.63 41.49 -27.53
CA PRO A 79 20.04 40.50 -26.54
C PRO A 79 21.09 39.52 -27.11
N GLN A 80 22.25 39.43 -26.44
CA GLN A 80 23.20 38.34 -26.65
C GLN A 80 22.76 37.10 -25.85
N GLN A 81 22.13 36.17 -26.53
CA GLN A 81 21.76 34.85 -26.00
C GLN A 81 22.81 33.85 -26.50
N GLY A 82 23.87 33.61 -25.70
CA GLY A 82 24.93 32.69 -26.14
C GLY A 82 25.98 32.25 -25.13
N GLU A 83 26.10 32.87 -23.94
CA GLU A 83 27.28 32.63 -23.08
C GLU A 83 27.02 31.82 -21.79
N LEU A 84 25.76 31.51 -21.47
CA LEU A 84 25.41 30.87 -20.17
C LEU A 84 25.54 29.34 -20.15
N ASP A 85 25.64 28.67 -21.31
CA ASP A 85 25.62 27.20 -21.39
C ASP A 85 27.02 26.56 -21.27
N VAL A 86 28.10 27.33 -21.47
CA VAL A 86 29.47 26.82 -21.48
C VAL A 86 30.04 26.73 -20.05
N GLY A 87 29.72 27.69 -19.18
CA GLY A 87 30.21 27.71 -17.78
C GLY A 87 29.57 26.66 -16.87
N LEU A 88 28.28 26.36 -17.06
CA LEU A 88 27.55 25.40 -16.20
C LEU A 88 28.03 23.96 -16.39
N ARG A 89 28.51 23.64 -17.61
CA ARG A 89 28.99 22.31 -17.98
C ARG A 89 30.36 22.01 -17.36
N GLU A 90 31.22 23.04 -17.27
CA GLU A 90 32.52 22.97 -16.61
C GLU A 90 32.40 22.82 -15.08
N GLU A 91 31.40 23.47 -14.46
CA GLU A 91 31.12 23.28 -13.02
C GLU A 91 30.60 21.87 -12.71
N LEU A 92 29.76 21.29 -13.58
CA LEU A 92 29.26 19.92 -13.42
C LEU A 92 30.34 18.86 -13.59
N GLU A 93 31.31 19.04 -14.51
CA GLU A 93 32.44 18.13 -14.65
C GLU A 93 33.40 18.19 -13.45
N ARG A 94 33.60 19.38 -12.86
CA ARG A 94 34.36 19.52 -11.61
C ARG A 94 33.69 18.83 -10.42
N LEU A 95 32.37 18.93 -10.31
CA LEU A 95 31.59 18.24 -9.27
C LEU A 95 31.60 16.72 -9.46
N GLY A 96 31.50 16.22 -10.70
CA GLY A 96 31.60 14.80 -11.02
C GLY A 96 32.97 14.18 -10.70
N ALA A 97 34.04 14.95 -10.88
CA ALA A 97 35.40 14.53 -10.55
C ALA A 97 35.63 14.39 -9.03
N THR A 98 34.97 15.22 -8.20
CA THR A 98 35.09 15.14 -6.73
C THR A 98 34.29 14.01 -6.09
N LEU A 99 33.21 13.54 -6.72
CA LEU A 99 32.38 12.43 -6.23
C LEU A 99 32.93 11.04 -6.59
N SER A 100 33.78 10.96 -7.61
CA SER A 100 34.33 9.68 -8.09
C SER A 100 35.52 9.15 -7.26
N GLY A 101 36.02 9.95 -6.31
CA GLY A 101 37.17 9.59 -5.45
C GLY A 101 36.84 8.83 -4.17
N GLU A 102 35.56 8.72 -3.78
CA GLU A 102 35.15 8.19 -2.46
C GLU A 102 34.55 6.78 -2.52
N HIS A 103 34.99 5.93 -3.46
CA HIS A 103 34.53 4.54 -3.60
C HIS A 103 35.67 3.51 -3.69
N ALA A 104 36.71 3.68 -2.86
CA ALA A 104 37.76 2.66 -2.72
C ALA A 104 38.07 2.38 -1.24
N ARG A 105 37.21 1.61 -0.57
CA ARG A 105 37.56 0.89 0.67
C ARG A 105 37.00 -0.54 0.61
N PRO A 106 37.81 -1.58 0.86
CA PRO A 106 37.37 -2.96 0.72
C PRO A 106 36.41 -3.36 1.85
N PRO A 107 35.39 -4.22 1.59
CA PRO A 107 34.42 -4.60 2.60
C PRO A 107 34.96 -5.68 3.57
N ALA A 108 34.77 -5.43 4.86
CA ALA A 108 34.86 -6.42 5.93
C ALA A 108 33.68 -7.41 5.86
N PRO A 109 33.80 -8.64 6.40
CA PRO A 109 32.81 -9.70 6.20
C PRO A 109 31.44 -9.34 6.82
N ALA A 110 30.40 -9.58 6.02
CA ALA A 110 29.02 -9.23 6.28
C ALA A 110 28.48 -9.78 7.61
N ALA A 111 28.12 -8.87 8.51
CA ALA A 111 27.10 -9.15 9.51
C ALA A 111 25.76 -9.30 8.77
N ARG A 112 25.07 -10.42 9.01
CA ARG A 112 23.76 -10.73 8.41
C ARG A 112 22.80 -9.56 8.63
N PRO A 113 22.11 -9.06 7.60
CA PRO A 113 21.08 -8.06 7.80
C PRO A 113 19.97 -8.69 8.65
N ARG A 114 19.78 -8.18 9.87
CA ARG A 114 18.53 -8.38 10.60
C ARG A 114 17.47 -7.57 9.86
N THR A 115 16.72 -8.25 9.01
CA THR A 115 15.57 -7.69 8.29
C THR A 115 14.60 -7.10 9.32
N PRO A 116 14.26 -5.80 9.27
CA PRO A 116 13.14 -5.30 10.05
C PRO A 116 11.88 -6.02 9.54
N PRO A 117 10.96 -6.44 10.43
CA PRO A 117 9.73 -7.10 10.00
C PRO A 117 8.99 -6.15 9.05
N LYS A 118 8.57 -6.63 7.87
CA LYS A 118 7.75 -5.81 6.99
C LYS A 118 6.44 -5.61 7.70
N LEU A 119 6.01 -4.35 7.79
CA LEU A 119 4.81 -3.96 8.50
C LEU A 119 3.52 -4.59 7.93
N ALA A 120 3.59 -5.11 6.69
CA ALA A 120 2.57 -5.97 6.10
C ALA A 120 2.44 -7.33 6.80
N ASP A 121 3.54 -7.91 7.32
CA ASP A 121 3.55 -9.21 8.01
C ASP A 121 2.74 -9.16 9.33
N HIS A 122 2.60 -7.96 9.93
CA HIS A 122 1.84 -7.80 11.17
C HIS A 122 0.35 -7.67 10.94
N VAL A 123 -0.05 -6.89 9.94
CA VAL A 123 -1.46 -6.85 9.51
C VAL A 123 -1.89 -8.25 9.08
N ALA A 124 -1.02 -8.99 8.41
CA ALA A 124 -1.22 -10.42 8.12
C ALA A 124 -1.40 -11.27 9.39
N SER A 125 -0.75 -10.96 10.52
CA SER A 125 -0.96 -11.69 11.79
C SER A 125 -2.29 -11.36 12.47
N ILE A 126 -2.77 -10.12 12.42
CA ILE A 126 -4.11 -9.76 12.91
C ILE A 126 -5.18 -10.41 12.02
N ILE A 127 -4.96 -10.35 10.71
CA ILE A 127 -5.73 -11.06 9.70
C ILE A 127 -5.76 -12.56 9.95
N ASP A 128 -4.62 -13.17 10.26
CA ASP A 128 -4.52 -14.59 10.52
C ASP A 128 -5.27 -14.96 11.80
N ALA A 129 -5.17 -14.13 12.84
CA ALA A 129 -5.99 -14.26 14.05
C ALA A 129 -7.50 -14.10 13.76
N LEU A 130 -7.89 -13.31 12.75
CA LEU A 130 -9.27 -13.19 12.28
C LEU A 130 -9.72 -14.37 11.42
N ARG A 131 -8.80 -15.04 10.73
CA ARG A 131 -9.06 -16.21 9.87
C ARG A 131 -9.07 -17.50 10.68
N ALA A 132 -8.23 -17.61 11.69
CA ALA A 132 -8.24 -18.73 12.61
C ALA A 132 -9.62 -18.72 13.29
N PRO A 133 -10.44 -19.80 13.16
CA PRO A 133 -11.56 -19.95 14.07
C PRO A 133 -10.98 -19.85 15.49
N SER A 134 -11.69 -19.22 16.42
CA SER A 134 -11.29 -19.17 17.82
C SER A 134 -11.16 -20.60 18.38
N SER A 135 -10.03 -21.23 18.10
CA SER A 135 -9.52 -22.37 18.81
C SER A 135 -9.06 -21.79 20.13
N GLY A 136 -10.00 -21.73 21.07
CA GLY A 136 -9.65 -21.95 22.45
C GLY A 136 -9.02 -23.34 22.51
N GLU A 137 -7.73 -23.43 22.24
CA GLU A 137 -6.98 -24.66 22.40
C GLU A 137 -6.96 -24.94 23.90
N PRO A 138 -7.64 -25.99 24.37
CA PRO A 138 -7.46 -26.43 25.73
C PRO A 138 -6.04 -26.97 25.78
N VAL A 139 -5.14 -26.24 26.44
CA VAL A 139 -3.83 -26.76 26.78
C VAL A 139 -4.07 -28.11 27.49
N PRO A 140 -3.62 -29.24 26.95
CA PRO A 140 -3.82 -30.51 27.61
C PRO A 140 -3.07 -30.46 28.94
N PRO A 141 -3.66 -30.96 30.05
CA PRO A 141 -2.97 -31.01 31.32
C PRO A 141 -1.77 -31.94 31.16
N LYS A 142 -0.56 -31.38 31.18
CA LYS A 142 0.65 -32.17 31.42
C LYS A 142 0.61 -32.58 32.88
N ASP A 143 0.21 -33.84 33.11
CA ASP A 143 0.44 -34.53 34.37
C ASP A 143 1.94 -34.53 34.67
N VAL A 144 2.32 -33.82 35.73
CA VAL A 144 3.62 -33.96 36.38
C VAL A 144 3.33 -34.27 37.85
N PRO A 145 3.76 -35.43 38.39
CA PRO A 145 3.53 -35.79 39.78
C PRO A 145 4.37 -34.92 40.73
N PRO A 146 3.97 -34.81 42.01
CA PRO A 146 4.34 -33.68 42.87
C PRO A 146 5.65 -33.94 43.62
N VAL A 147 6.52 -32.94 43.68
CA VAL A 147 7.52 -32.82 44.76
C VAL A 147 7.27 -31.51 45.49
N ALA A 148 6.80 -31.65 46.72
CA ALA A 148 6.49 -30.58 47.65
C ALA A 148 7.76 -29.99 48.28
N LYS A 149 7.79 -28.64 48.42
CA LYS A 149 8.23 -27.86 49.60
C LYS A 149 8.01 -26.34 49.35
N PRO A 150 7.88 -25.48 50.38
CA PRO A 150 6.73 -24.58 50.55
C PRO A 150 6.99 -23.05 50.50
N ALA A 151 6.00 -22.32 49.95
CA ALA A 151 5.45 -20.97 50.27
C ALA A 151 6.28 -19.64 50.23
N PRO A 152 5.62 -18.48 49.97
CA PRO A 152 6.12 -17.32 49.16
C PRO A 152 6.25 -15.99 50.00
N PRO A 153 6.42 -14.73 49.49
CA PRO A 153 5.64 -13.98 48.47
C PRO A 153 6.54 -13.23 47.43
N ALA A 154 6.14 -12.99 46.19
CA ALA A 154 5.10 -12.05 45.79
C ALA A 154 4.61 -12.42 44.38
N ALA A 155 3.36 -12.84 44.28
CA ALA A 155 2.66 -12.85 43.02
C ALA A 155 2.46 -11.38 42.60
N SER A 156 3.09 -10.97 41.51
CA SER A 156 2.52 -9.86 40.72
C SER A 156 1.07 -10.24 40.43
N PRO A 157 0.08 -9.42 40.81
CA PRO A 157 -1.30 -9.72 40.51
C PRO A 157 -1.39 -9.86 38.99
N ALA A 158 -1.86 -11.03 38.54
CA ALA A 158 -2.30 -11.23 37.18
C ALA A 158 -3.18 -10.05 36.83
N ALA A 159 -2.70 -9.20 35.92
CA ALA A 159 -3.45 -8.05 35.45
C ALA A 159 -4.78 -8.57 34.94
N PHE A 160 -5.86 -8.24 35.65
CA PHE A 160 -7.20 -8.32 35.11
C PHE A 160 -7.17 -7.49 33.83
N SER A 161 -7.06 -8.16 32.68
CA SER A 161 -7.38 -7.52 31.41
C SER A 161 -8.85 -7.13 31.53
N PRO A 162 -9.22 -5.86 31.32
CA PRO A 162 -10.61 -5.47 31.35
C PRO A 162 -11.41 -6.37 30.39
N PRO A 163 -12.70 -6.63 30.67
CA PRO A 163 -13.54 -7.41 29.76
C PRO A 163 -13.41 -6.80 28.36
N ARG A 164 -12.84 -7.57 27.43
CA ARG A 164 -12.71 -7.14 26.03
C ARG A 164 -14.14 -6.96 25.51
N SER A 165 -14.43 -5.78 24.98
CA SER A 165 -15.70 -5.49 24.33
C SER A 165 -15.94 -6.52 23.22
N ASP A 166 -17.18 -7.00 23.11
CA ASP A 166 -17.62 -7.87 22.00
C ASP A 166 -18.02 -7.05 20.75
N LEU A 167 -17.98 -5.72 20.86
CA LEU A 167 -18.30 -4.79 19.79
C LEU A 167 -17.36 -4.96 18.60
N GLY A 168 -17.91 -5.24 17.41
CA GLY A 168 -17.09 -5.48 16.22
C GLY A 168 -16.46 -6.86 16.15
N ARG A 169 -16.84 -7.78 17.04
CA ARG A 169 -16.48 -9.19 16.91
C ARG A 169 -17.14 -9.78 15.67
N ARG A 170 -16.35 -10.35 14.76
CA ARG A 170 -16.88 -11.12 13.63
C ARG A 170 -17.56 -12.39 14.13
N PRO A 171 -18.74 -12.77 13.59
CA PRO A 171 -19.34 -14.07 13.82
C PRO A 171 -18.39 -15.20 13.36
N PRO A 172 -18.06 -16.19 14.21
CA PRO A 172 -17.08 -17.22 13.89
C PRO A 172 -17.49 -18.16 12.75
N GLN A 173 -18.75 -18.11 12.32
CA GLN A 173 -19.30 -18.92 11.23
C GLN A 173 -19.02 -18.34 9.84
N LEU A 174 -18.63 -17.07 9.73
CA LEU A 174 -18.31 -16.43 8.45
C LEU A 174 -16.84 -16.68 8.08
N PRO A 175 -16.55 -17.45 7.01
CA PRO A 175 -15.18 -17.69 6.58
C PRO A 175 -14.55 -16.39 6.05
N VAL A 176 -13.22 -16.30 6.15
CA VAL A 176 -12.47 -15.17 5.56
C VAL A 176 -11.88 -15.61 4.23
N GLU A 177 -12.61 -15.33 3.15
CA GLU A 177 -12.23 -15.70 1.79
C GLU A 177 -11.28 -14.68 1.17
N ARG A 178 -11.56 -13.39 1.35
CA ARG A 178 -10.75 -12.30 0.81
C ARG A 178 -10.60 -11.16 1.80
N ILE A 179 -9.51 -10.41 1.67
CA ILE A 179 -9.22 -9.24 2.51
C ILE A 179 -8.80 -8.10 1.61
N VAL A 180 -9.33 -6.91 1.89
CA VAL A 180 -8.95 -5.67 1.22
C VAL A 180 -8.38 -4.74 2.27
N THR A 181 -7.20 -4.18 1.99
CA THR A 181 -6.45 -3.37 2.95
C THR A 181 -6.15 -1.99 2.37
N LEU A 182 -6.28 -0.96 3.21
CA LEU A 182 -5.76 0.38 2.96
C LEU A 182 -4.90 0.82 4.15
N PHE A 183 -4.02 1.78 3.93
CA PHE A 183 -3.24 2.38 5.01
C PHE A 183 -3.48 3.88 5.07
N VAL A 184 -3.50 4.44 6.28
CA VAL A 184 -3.42 5.88 6.49
C VAL A 184 -2.12 6.13 7.25
N VAL A 185 -1.19 6.82 6.61
CA VAL A 185 0.15 7.07 7.16
C VAL A 185 0.39 8.55 7.38
N ALA A 186 1.21 8.86 8.37
CA ALA A 186 1.73 10.21 8.54
C ALA A 186 2.62 10.60 7.35
N ARG A 187 2.70 11.90 7.06
CA ARG A 187 3.65 12.43 6.06
C ARG A 187 5.09 12.14 6.47
N GLU A 188 6.02 12.25 5.53
CA GLU A 188 7.42 11.89 5.74
C GLU A 188 8.00 12.49 7.02
N GLY A 189 8.63 11.64 7.84
CA GLY A 189 9.20 12.02 9.14
C GLY A 189 8.19 12.24 10.27
N GLY A 190 6.89 12.27 9.97
CA GLY A 190 5.81 12.46 10.94
C GLY A 190 5.36 11.17 11.63
N ARG A 191 4.62 11.36 12.73
CA ARG A 191 3.91 10.30 13.47
C ARG A 191 2.59 10.86 13.98
N PHE A 192 1.59 10.00 14.09
CA PHE A 192 0.32 10.35 14.72
C PHE A 192 0.40 10.12 16.23
N SER A 193 -0.10 11.09 17.00
CA SER A 193 -0.30 10.95 18.43
C SER A 193 -1.52 10.05 18.70
N GLY A 194 -1.48 9.30 19.81
CA GLY A 194 -2.62 8.48 20.21
C GLY A 194 -3.89 9.28 20.50
N ALA A 195 -3.74 10.45 21.12
CA ALA A 195 -4.86 11.34 21.43
C ALA A 195 -5.56 11.84 20.16
N ASP A 196 -4.80 12.31 19.17
CA ASP A 196 -5.37 12.78 17.90
C ASP A 196 -6.02 11.64 17.13
N LEU A 197 -5.43 10.44 17.18
CA LEU A 197 -5.97 9.24 16.54
C LEU A 197 -7.34 8.84 17.09
N VAL A 198 -7.51 8.85 18.42
CA VAL A 198 -8.79 8.53 19.06
C VAL A 198 -9.85 9.53 18.64
N VAL A 199 -9.54 10.83 18.73
CA VAL A 199 -10.46 11.90 18.34
C VAL A 199 -10.81 11.81 16.86
N ALA A 200 -9.83 11.53 16.00
CA ALA A 200 -10.05 11.40 14.56
C ALA A 200 -10.88 10.16 14.23
N ALA A 201 -10.63 9.03 14.90
CA ALA A 201 -11.38 7.79 14.70
C ALA A 201 -12.85 7.95 15.11
N GLU A 202 -13.12 8.53 16.27
CA GLU A 202 -14.49 8.82 16.72
C GLU A 202 -15.21 9.79 15.77
N LYS A 203 -14.54 10.86 15.33
CA LYS A 203 -15.07 11.80 14.34
C LYS A 203 -15.32 11.18 12.97
N ALA A 204 -14.61 10.11 12.63
CA ALA A 204 -14.81 9.33 11.42
C ALA A 204 -15.93 8.27 11.58
N GLY A 205 -16.56 8.18 12.76
CA GLY A 205 -17.63 7.21 13.05
C GLY A 205 -17.12 5.79 13.26
N LEU A 206 -15.90 5.65 13.79
CA LEU A 206 -15.34 4.37 14.20
C LEU A 206 -15.57 4.15 15.70
N GLU A 207 -15.83 2.91 16.08
CA GLU A 207 -16.10 2.52 17.45
C GLU A 207 -14.99 1.60 17.96
N PHE A 208 -14.46 1.87 19.15
CA PHE A 208 -13.46 1.02 19.79
C PHE A 208 -14.11 -0.25 20.34
N GLY A 209 -13.53 -1.42 20.07
CA GLY A 209 -14.18 -2.69 20.39
C GLY A 209 -13.23 -3.88 20.55
N ASP A 210 -13.66 -5.00 19.99
CA ASP A 210 -12.98 -6.29 20.05
C ASP A 210 -11.52 -6.18 19.61
N MET A 211 -10.67 -7.06 20.15
CA MET A 211 -9.21 -7.06 19.91
C MET A 211 -8.47 -5.76 20.27
N GLY A 212 -9.14 -4.78 20.88
CA GLY A 212 -8.57 -3.46 21.18
C GLY A 212 -8.28 -2.66 19.91
N ILE A 213 -9.11 -2.81 18.88
CA ILE A 213 -9.03 -2.05 17.63
C ILE A 213 -10.34 -1.31 17.37
N TYR A 214 -10.35 -0.48 16.33
CA TYR A 214 -11.55 0.25 15.92
C TYR A 214 -12.33 -0.52 14.86
N HIS A 215 -13.64 -0.38 14.88
CA HIS A 215 -14.55 -1.06 13.96
C HIS A 215 -15.56 -0.08 13.40
N ARG A 216 -15.93 -0.26 12.13
CA ARG A 216 -17.13 0.32 11.57
C ARG A 216 -18.21 -0.75 11.52
N LEU A 217 -19.32 -0.51 12.19
CA LEU A 217 -20.46 -1.43 12.26
C LEU A 217 -21.55 -1.01 11.28
N VAL A 218 -22.47 -1.94 11.00
CA VAL A 218 -23.74 -1.62 10.34
C VAL A 218 -24.64 -0.94 11.36
N ASP A 219 -25.20 0.21 11.00
CA ASP A 219 -26.07 0.98 11.88
C ASP A 219 -27.27 0.12 12.36
N GLY A 220 -27.41 0.01 13.68
CA GLY A 220 -28.47 -0.77 14.33
C GLY A 220 -28.34 -2.29 14.24
N LYS A 221 -27.25 -2.83 13.66
CA LYS A 221 -27.01 -4.28 13.50
C LYS A 221 -25.59 -4.67 13.91
N ARG A 222 -25.26 -4.49 15.19
CA ARG A 222 -23.92 -4.75 15.74
C ARG A 222 -23.55 -6.23 15.71
N GLU A 223 -24.55 -7.11 15.78
CA GLU A 223 -24.43 -8.57 15.82
C GLU A 223 -23.95 -9.19 14.51
N LEU A 224 -24.09 -8.49 13.38
CA LEU A 224 -23.57 -8.96 12.09
C LEU A 224 -22.05 -8.86 12.01
N GLY A 225 -21.43 -8.13 12.94
CA GLY A 225 -20.00 -7.85 12.95
C GLY A 225 -19.65 -6.59 12.15
N PRO A 226 -18.35 -6.33 11.96
CA PRO A 226 -17.88 -5.09 11.36
C PRO A 226 -17.96 -5.12 9.84
N ILE A 227 -18.29 -3.97 9.24
CA ILE A 227 -18.08 -3.71 7.81
C ILE A 227 -16.58 -3.76 7.51
N PHE A 228 -15.79 -3.04 8.31
CA PHE A 228 -14.33 -3.04 8.28
C PHE A 228 -13.75 -2.67 9.65
N SER A 229 -12.46 -2.92 9.84
CA SER A 229 -11.76 -2.63 11.08
C SER A 229 -10.47 -1.86 10.84
N VAL A 230 -10.00 -1.14 11.85
CA VAL A 230 -8.82 -0.27 11.81
C VAL A 230 -7.90 -0.61 12.96
N ALA A 231 -6.70 -1.08 12.63
CA ALA A 231 -5.66 -1.45 13.57
C ALA A 231 -4.46 -0.52 13.50
N ASN A 232 -3.68 -0.49 14.57
CA ASN A 232 -2.40 0.21 14.60
C ASN A 232 -1.37 -0.54 13.75
N MET A 233 -0.56 0.20 12.99
CA MET A 233 0.53 -0.36 12.18
C MET A 233 1.69 -0.91 13.03
N LEU A 234 1.88 -0.42 14.26
CA LEU A 234 2.90 -0.95 15.19
C LEU A 234 2.39 -2.18 15.93
N LYS A 235 3.30 -3.12 16.20
CA LYS A 235 3.00 -4.27 17.07
C LYS A 235 2.70 -3.77 18.49
N PRO A 236 1.67 -4.29 19.17
CA PRO A 236 0.84 -5.46 18.82
C PRO A 236 -0.34 -5.19 17.86
N GLY A 237 -0.58 -3.95 17.44
CA GLY A 237 -1.64 -3.57 16.50
C GLY A 237 -2.95 -3.13 17.15
N ASN A 238 -3.05 -3.23 18.48
CA ASN A 238 -4.13 -2.63 19.26
C ASN A 238 -3.82 -1.18 19.64
N PHE A 239 -4.84 -0.50 20.13
CA PHE A 239 -4.74 0.81 20.77
C PHE A 239 -4.90 0.62 22.27
N ASP A 240 -3.85 0.99 23.02
CA ASP A 240 -3.89 1.04 24.48
C ASP A 240 -4.44 2.40 24.93
N LEU A 241 -5.75 2.46 25.20
CA LEU A 241 -6.43 3.68 25.62
C LEU A 241 -5.94 4.20 26.98
N ALA A 242 -5.27 3.36 27.79
CA ALA A 242 -4.68 3.81 29.05
C ALA A 242 -3.34 4.52 28.85
N ARG A 243 -2.71 4.40 27.67
CA ARG A 243 -1.38 4.95 27.36
C ARG A 243 -1.35 5.77 26.07
N LEU A 244 -2.42 6.52 25.80
CA LEU A 244 -2.55 7.34 24.59
C LEU A 244 -1.48 8.43 24.47
N ASP A 245 -1.07 9.04 25.58
CA ASP A 245 -0.08 10.12 25.58
C ASP A 245 1.30 9.68 25.08
N ALA A 246 1.64 8.41 25.31
CA ALA A 246 2.90 7.81 24.88
C ALA A 246 2.78 7.13 23.50
N LEU A 247 1.57 6.97 22.98
CA LEU A 247 1.33 6.29 21.71
C LEU A 247 1.74 7.21 20.55
N GLN A 248 2.71 6.74 19.78
CA GLN A 248 3.20 7.41 18.58
C GLN A 248 3.34 6.38 17.46
N THR A 249 2.54 6.52 16.41
CA THR A 249 2.50 5.53 15.32
C THR A 249 2.75 6.17 13.95
N PRO A 250 3.48 5.50 13.04
CA PRO A 250 3.59 5.95 11.65
C PRO A 250 2.26 5.90 10.89
N GLY A 251 1.25 5.18 11.39
CA GLY A 251 -0.06 5.13 10.75
C GLY A 251 -0.99 4.03 11.28
N VAL A 252 -2.09 3.85 10.57
CA VAL A 252 -3.10 2.82 10.84
C VAL A 252 -3.43 2.05 9.56
N SER A 253 -3.83 0.79 9.73
CA SER A 253 -4.26 -0.10 8.66
C SER A 253 -5.77 -0.33 8.74
N PHE A 254 -6.47 -0.01 7.67
CA PHE A 254 -7.86 -0.36 7.44
C PHE A 254 -7.90 -1.71 6.74
N PHE A 255 -8.75 -2.62 7.20
CA PHE A 255 -8.99 -3.86 6.50
C PHE A 255 -10.46 -4.24 6.58
N MET A 256 -11.00 -4.66 5.44
CA MET A 256 -12.27 -5.38 5.37
C MET A 256 -12.03 -6.80 4.92
N THR A 257 -12.93 -7.66 5.33
CA THR A 257 -12.80 -9.12 5.26
C THR A 257 -14.10 -9.61 4.66
N LEU A 258 -14.01 -10.34 3.56
CA LEU A 258 -15.13 -10.76 2.75
C LEU A 258 -15.35 -12.27 2.92
N PRO A 259 -16.62 -12.73 2.98
CA PRO A 259 -17.85 -11.93 3.02
C PRO A 259 -17.98 -11.01 4.26
N ALA A 260 -18.44 -9.79 4.00
CA ALA A 260 -18.78 -8.79 5.00
C ALA A 260 -20.31 -8.76 5.22
N PRO A 261 -20.82 -8.07 6.25
CA PRO A 261 -22.26 -7.89 6.46
C PRO A 261 -23.00 -7.16 5.33
N LEU A 262 -22.24 -6.50 4.45
CA LEU A 262 -22.71 -5.78 3.28
C LEU A 262 -22.01 -6.34 2.03
N PRO A 263 -22.58 -6.15 0.83
CA PRO A 263 -21.88 -6.39 -0.43
C PRO A 263 -20.50 -5.73 -0.43
N ALA A 264 -19.52 -6.34 -1.10
CA ALA A 264 -18.14 -5.87 -1.05
C ALA A 264 -18.00 -4.44 -1.58
N LEU A 265 -18.78 -4.08 -2.61
CA LEU A 265 -18.83 -2.71 -3.13
C LEU A 265 -19.38 -1.71 -2.10
N ASP A 266 -20.45 -2.05 -1.39
CA ASP A 266 -21.04 -1.18 -0.37
C ASP A 266 -20.11 -1.02 0.84
N ALA A 267 -19.44 -2.11 1.24
CA ALA A 267 -18.42 -2.07 2.29
C ALA A 267 -17.23 -1.17 1.90
N TRP A 268 -16.82 -1.19 0.63
CA TRP A 268 -15.81 -0.27 0.09
C TRP A 268 -16.26 1.18 0.09
N ASP A 269 -17.50 1.44 -0.34
CA ASP A 269 -18.07 2.79 -0.37
C ASP A 269 -18.27 3.36 1.05
N ALA A 270 -18.32 2.51 2.09
CA ALA A 270 -18.20 2.93 3.48
C ALA A 270 -16.75 3.14 3.96
N MET A 271 -15.82 2.25 3.55
CA MET A 271 -14.43 2.26 4.01
C MET A 271 -13.62 3.42 3.43
N LEU A 272 -13.70 3.66 2.12
CA LEU A 272 -12.86 4.65 1.43
C LEU A 272 -13.08 6.08 1.96
N PRO A 273 -14.32 6.60 2.08
CA PRO A 273 -14.55 7.94 2.62
C PRO A 273 -14.08 8.06 4.08
N THR A 274 -14.23 6.98 4.86
CA THR A 274 -13.77 6.95 6.26
C THR A 274 -12.25 7.04 6.35
N ALA A 275 -11.52 6.32 5.49
CA ALA A 275 -10.06 6.37 5.43
C ALA A 275 -9.57 7.76 4.96
N GLN A 276 -10.20 8.34 3.95
CA GLN A 276 -9.90 9.70 3.48
C GLN A 276 -10.16 10.74 4.57
N ARG A 277 -11.30 10.65 5.26
CA ARG A 277 -11.63 11.53 6.38
C ARG A 277 -10.62 11.44 7.52
N LEU A 278 -10.21 10.22 7.88
CA LEU A 278 -9.20 10.02 8.92
C LEU A 278 -7.86 10.64 8.50
N ALA A 279 -7.45 10.47 7.24
CA ALA A 279 -6.24 11.08 6.70
C ALA A 279 -6.32 12.61 6.73
N GLU A 280 -7.45 13.21 6.36
CA GLU A 280 -7.64 14.67 6.46
C GLU A 280 -7.54 15.18 7.90
N LEU A 281 -8.17 14.49 8.86
CA LEU A 281 -8.15 14.89 10.27
C LEU A 281 -6.76 14.80 10.91
N LEU A 282 -5.90 13.91 10.40
CA LEU A 282 -4.56 13.66 10.93
C LEU A 282 -3.43 14.23 10.05
N ASP A 283 -3.78 14.98 9.00
CA ASP A 283 -2.85 15.45 7.95
C ASP A 283 -2.01 14.32 7.32
N GLY A 284 -2.59 13.14 7.19
CA GLY A 284 -1.99 11.92 6.64
C GLY A 284 -2.19 11.74 5.14
N GLN A 285 -1.76 10.57 4.66
CA GLN A 285 -1.95 10.11 3.28
C GLN A 285 -2.56 8.70 3.26
N VAL A 286 -3.51 8.48 2.35
CA VAL A 286 -4.10 7.17 2.12
C VAL A 286 -3.26 6.41 1.10
N LEU A 287 -2.86 5.18 1.45
CA LEU A 287 -2.11 4.28 0.59
C LEU A 287 -2.90 3.00 0.32
N ASP A 288 -2.62 2.39 -0.83
CA ASP A 288 -3.10 1.05 -1.18
C ASP A 288 -2.28 -0.07 -0.53
N GLU A 289 -2.60 -1.33 -0.85
CA GLU A 289 -1.91 -2.51 -0.32
C GLU A 289 -0.42 -2.57 -0.69
N GLU A 290 -0.04 -1.98 -1.82
CA GLU A 290 1.32 -1.89 -2.32
C GLU A 290 2.10 -0.70 -1.72
N ARG A 291 1.43 0.10 -0.87
CA ARG A 291 1.94 1.34 -0.26
C ARG A 291 2.11 2.48 -1.26
N ASN A 292 1.41 2.45 -2.38
CA ASN A 292 1.34 3.57 -3.30
C ASN A 292 0.22 4.52 -2.86
N ALA A 293 0.39 5.82 -3.15
CA ALA A 293 -0.65 6.81 -2.87
C ALA A 293 -1.95 6.46 -3.60
N LEU A 294 -3.07 6.45 -2.87
CA LEU A 294 -4.35 6.01 -3.41
C LEU A 294 -4.97 7.08 -4.33
N GLY A 295 -4.65 6.97 -5.62
CA GLY A 295 -5.20 7.82 -6.67
C GLY A 295 -6.52 7.31 -7.28
N ARG A 296 -7.12 8.11 -8.16
CA ARG A 296 -8.38 7.78 -8.86
C ARG A 296 -8.33 6.43 -9.60
N GLN A 297 -7.19 6.12 -10.21
CA GLN A 297 -7.01 4.85 -10.94
C GLN A 297 -7.02 3.65 -9.98
N GLY A 298 -6.31 3.74 -8.85
CA GLY A 298 -6.31 2.69 -7.82
C GLY A 298 -7.69 2.47 -7.22
N ILE A 299 -8.42 3.55 -6.92
CA ILE A 299 -9.82 3.49 -6.45
C ILE A 299 -10.71 2.78 -7.47
N ALA A 300 -10.63 3.16 -8.74
CA ALA A 300 -11.42 2.52 -9.80
C ALA A 300 -11.07 1.03 -9.94
N HIS A 301 -9.79 0.70 -9.88
CA HIS A 301 -9.31 -0.68 -9.97
C HIS A 301 -9.83 -1.56 -8.83
N ILE A 302 -9.69 -1.13 -7.57
CA ILE A 302 -10.18 -1.89 -6.40
C ILE A 302 -11.70 -2.05 -6.49
N ARG A 303 -12.41 -0.97 -6.86
CA ARG A 303 -13.87 -1.01 -7.01
C ARG A 303 -14.32 -2.01 -8.07
N ASP A 304 -13.65 -2.07 -9.22
CA ASP A 304 -13.96 -3.03 -10.28
C ASP A 304 -13.65 -4.47 -9.86
N GLN A 305 -12.58 -4.70 -9.10
CA GLN A 305 -12.30 -6.01 -8.51
C GLN A 305 -13.38 -6.46 -7.52
N LEU A 306 -13.92 -5.54 -6.72
CA LEU A 306 -14.98 -5.84 -5.75
C LEU A 306 -16.32 -6.11 -6.43
N ARG A 307 -16.65 -5.37 -7.49
CA ARG A 307 -17.78 -5.69 -8.38
C ARG A 307 -17.65 -7.07 -9.01
N GLY A 308 -16.44 -7.45 -9.42
CA GLY A 308 -16.14 -8.81 -9.88
C GLY A 308 -16.45 -9.84 -8.80
N TRP A 309 -15.93 -9.60 -7.59
CA TRP A 309 -16.16 -10.48 -6.45
C TRP A 309 -17.65 -10.61 -6.11
N ASP A 310 -18.41 -9.52 -6.02
CA ASP A 310 -19.85 -9.57 -5.71
C ASP A 310 -20.61 -10.41 -6.76
N ARG A 311 -20.35 -10.23 -8.07
CA ARG A 311 -20.98 -11.04 -9.13
C ARG A 311 -20.70 -12.53 -9.00
N ASP A 312 -19.46 -12.90 -8.63
CA ASP A 312 -19.05 -14.30 -8.48
C ASP A 312 -19.65 -14.96 -7.22
N HIS A 313 -20.11 -14.17 -6.25
CA HIS A 313 -20.66 -14.65 -4.97
C HIS A 313 -22.18 -14.54 -4.90
N GLU A 314 -22.81 -13.53 -5.52
CA GLU A 314 -24.27 -13.45 -5.71
C GLU A 314 -24.81 -14.66 -6.51
N GLY A 315 -24.03 -15.13 -7.50
CA GLY A 315 -24.39 -16.32 -8.29
C GLY A 315 -24.41 -17.63 -7.49
N LYS A 316 -23.83 -17.66 -6.28
CA LYS A 316 -23.81 -18.84 -5.39
C LYS A 316 -24.95 -18.83 -4.37
N GLU A 317 -25.56 -17.68 -4.10
CA GLU A 317 -26.62 -17.52 -3.08
C GLU A 317 -28.04 -17.63 -3.66
N ILE A 318 -28.20 -18.17 -4.87
CA ILE A 318 -29.52 -18.60 -5.38
C ILE A 318 -29.93 -19.87 -4.61
N ILE A 319 -30.43 -19.68 -3.40
CA ILE A 319 -31.21 -20.68 -2.68
C ILE A 319 -32.49 -20.87 -3.50
N PHE A 320 -32.50 -21.90 -4.35
CA PHE A 320 -33.73 -22.44 -4.90
C PHE A 320 -34.58 -22.96 -3.74
N GLY A 321 -35.65 -22.21 -3.41
CA GLY A 321 -36.79 -22.73 -2.65
C GLY A 321 -36.96 -22.17 -1.24
N ARG A 322 -37.87 -21.20 -1.12
CA ARG A 322 -39.04 -21.35 -0.25
C ARG A 322 -40.22 -20.59 -0.85
#